data_AF-A0A7J3BAB7-F1
#
_entry.id   AF-A0A7J3BAB7-F1
#
_cell.length_a   1.000
_cell.length_b   1.000
_cell.length_c   1.000
_cell.angle_alpha   90.00
_cell.angle_beta   90.00
_cell.angle_gamma   90.00
#
_symmetry.space_group_name_H-M   'P 1'
#
loop_
_entity.id
_entity.type
_entity.pdbx_description
1 polymer ?
#
loop_
_entity_poly.entity_id
_entity_poly.type
_entity_poly.pdbx_seq_one_letter_code
_entity_poly.pdbx_strand_id
1 'polypeptide(L)'
;MKILDRWGITLALLMGILVWFSAGWNYLALMLSFLILGVVATHYENDVKREMGVYEHERGWENVLSNGLMPTILAVLSPSIGAFPFIASLAATTSDTFASEIGVLSRDKPIYLGTMKTAKPGTSGSVSIMGTIASLVGAALIGAIAILLFKINPNQALLVAIAGFVGSFVDTIFGILEEKGMGTKGTTNFLCSVAGGLLGFFIV
;
A
#
# COMPACT_ATOMS: atom_id res chain seq x y z
N MET A 1 -15.40 -14.11 10.26
CA MET A 1 -14.42 -13.14 9.72
C MET A 1 -15.14 -12.26 8.73
N LYS A 2 -15.25 -10.95 8.97
CA LYS A 2 -15.61 -10.01 7.92
C LYS A 2 -14.31 -9.39 7.43
N ILE A 3 -14.01 -9.57 6.14
CA ILE A 3 -12.78 -9.05 5.55
C ILE A 3 -12.89 -7.52 5.36
N LEU A 4 -14.11 -7.03 5.16
CA LEU A 4 -14.51 -5.63 5.02
C LEU A 4 -15.87 -5.43 5.69
N ASP A 5 -16.10 -4.24 6.25
CA ASP A 5 -17.45 -3.83 6.66
C ASP A 5 -18.36 -3.64 5.42
N ARG A 6 -19.69 -3.54 5.62
CA ARG A 6 -20.65 -3.42 4.50
C ARG A 6 -20.36 -2.22 3.58
N TRP A 7 -19.84 -1.13 4.14
CA TRP A 7 -19.48 0.08 3.41
C TRP A 7 -18.18 -0.11 2.62
N GLY A 8 -17.19 -0.76 3.23
CA GLY A 8 -15.96 -1.15 2.57
C GLY A 8 -16.22 -2.06 1.37
N ILE A 9 -17.11 -3.06 1.50
CA ILE A 9 -17.49 -3.92 0.36
C ILE A 9 -18.12 -3.09 -0.75
N THR A 10 -19.05 -2.21 -0.39
CA THR A 10 -19.74 -1.36 -1.36
C THR A 10 -18.77 -0.44 -2.10
N LEU A 11 -17.84 0.20 -1.38
CA LEU A 11 -16.81 1.05 -1.98
C LEU A 11 -15.87 0.25 -2.88
N ALA A 12 -15.38 -0.90 -2.42
CA ALA A 12 -14.49 -1.76 -3.21
C ALA A 12 -15.16 -2.22 -4.52
N LEU A 13 -16.46 -2.56 -4.48
CA LEU A 13 -17.24 -2.91 -5.67
C LEU A 13 -17.39 -1.73 -6.62
N LEU A 14 -17.75 -0.54 -6.11
CA LEU A 14 -17.89 0.67 -6.94
C LEU A 14 -16.57 1.03 -7.63
N MET A 15 -15.47 1.00 -6.89
CA MET A 15 -14.14 1.29 -7.41
C MET A 15 -13.69 0.25 -8.43
N GLY A 16 -13.93 -1.04 -8.17
CA GLY A 16 -13.64 -2.13 -9.11
C GLY A 16 -14.43 -2.00 -10.42
N ILE A 17 -15.71 -1.64 -10.35
CA ILE A 17 -16.54 -1.36 -11.54
C ILE A 17 -15.94 -0.18 -12.32
N LEU A 18 -15.65 0.94 -11.66
CA LEU A 18 -15.06 2.11 -12.32
C LEU A 18 -13.74 1.76 -13.01
N VAL A 19 -12.84 1.03 -12.34
CA VAL A 19 -11.56 0.59 -12.91
C VAL A 19 -11.76 -0.31 -14.13
N TRP A 20 -12.69 -1.27 -14.05
CA TRP A 20 -12.94 -2.19 -15.15
C TRP A 20 -13.49 -1.47 -16.39
N PHE A 21 -14.49 -0.62 -16.21
CA PHE A 21 -15.13 0.08 -17.33
C PHE A 21 -14.25 1.19 -17.93
N SER A 22 -13.35 1.78 -17.15
CA SER A 22 -12.46 2.85 -17.64
C SER A 22 -11.16 2.36 -18.26
N ALA A 23 -10.54 1.33 -17.68
CA ALA A 23 -9.18 0.92 -18.02
C ALA A 23 -9.06 -0.55 -18.46
N GLY A 24 -10.08 -1.37 -18.19
CA GLY A 24 -10.16 -2.76 -18.61
C GLY A 24 -9.71 -3.77 -17.56
N TRP A 25 -9.73 -5.05 -17.95
CA TRP A 25 -9.59 -6.17 -17.02
C TRP A 25 -8.20 -6.26 -16.37
N ASN A 26 -7.13 -5.86 -17.07
CA ASN A 26 -5.76 -5.86 -16.54
C ASN A 26 -5.63 -4.99 -15.28
N TYR A 27 -6.27 -3.82 -15.28
CA TYR A 27 -6.26 -2.90 -14.15
C TYR A 27 -7.07 -3.46 -12.98
N LEU A 28 -8.25 -4.01 -13.27
CA LEU A 28 -9.07 -4.67 -12.25
C LEU A 28 -8.30 -5.84 -11.61
N ALA A 29 -7.66 -6.70 -12.41
CA ALA A 29 -6.91 -7.85 -11.92
C ALA A 29 -5.73 -7.43 -11.02
N LEU A 30 -5.01 -6.35 -11.36
CA LEU A 30 -3.93 -5.83 -10.50
C LEU A 30 -4.48 -5.24 -9.20
N MET A 31 -5.60 -4.51 -9.25
CA MET A 31 -6.25 -3.96 -8.06
C MET A 31 -6.75 -5.07 -7.12
N LEU A 32 -7.34 -6.14 -7.65
CA LEU A 32 -7.72 -7.32 -6.88
C LEU A 32 -6.51 -8.03 -6.28
N SER A 33 -5.40 -8.10 -7.02
CA SER A 33 -4.15 -8.68 -6.52
C SER A 33 -3.62 -7.89 -5.32
N PHE A 34 -3.61 -6.56 -5.39
CA PHE A 34 -3.30 -5.69 -4.25
C PHE A 34 -4.20 -5.99 -3.04
N LEU A 35 -5.53 -6.09 -3.23
CA LEU A 35 -6.45 -6.39 -2.13
C LEU A 35 -6.16 -7.75 -1.50
N ILE A 36 -5.93 -8.78 -2.32
CA ILE A 36 -5.59 -10.13 -1.84
C ILE A 36 -4.27 -10.10 -1.04
N LEU A 37 -3.24 -9.46 -1.58
CA LEU A 37 -1.95 -9.32 -0.92
C LEU A 37 -2.07 -8.58 0.42
N GLY A 38 -2.88 -7.52 0.46
CA GLY A 38 -3.14 -6.79 1.69
C GLY A 38 -3.86 -7.63 2.74
N VAL A 39 -4.86 -8.42 2.34
CA VAL A 39 -5.54 -9.36 3.24
C VAL A 39 -4.57 -10.42 3.77
N VAL A 40 -3.71 -10.97 2.90
CA VAL A 40 -2.69 -11.95 3.30
C VAL A 40 -1.71 -11.33 4.31
N ALA A 41 -1.20 -10.13 4.05
CA ALA A 41 -0.28 -9.44 4.95
C ALA A 41 -0.94 -9.13 6.30
N THR A 42 -2.18 -8.64 6.30
CA THR A 42 -2.94 -8.40 7.52
C THR A 42 -3.10 -9.69 8.31
N HIS A 43 -3.44 -10.81 7.67
CA HIS A 43 -3.71 -12.09 8.35
C HIS A 43 -2.48 -12.87 8.81
N TYR A 44 -1.31 -12.53 8.30
CA TYR A 44 -0.06 -13.18 8.65
C TYR A 44 0.25 -12.99 10.15
N GLU A 45 0.44 -14.09 10.89
CA GLU A 45 0.73 -14.11 12.33
C GLU A 45 -0.28 -13.31 13.19
N ASN A 46 -1.56 -13.39 12.82
CA ASN A 46 -2.64 -12.67 13.50
C ASN A 46 -2.71 -12.87 15.02
N ASP A 47 -2.50 -14.09 15.49
CA ASP A 47 -2.59 -14.40 16.91
C ASP A 47 -1.49 -13.68 17.70
N VAL A 48 -0.26 -13.64 17.15
CA VAL A 48 0.87 -12.90 17.73
C VAL A 48 0.59 -11.40 17.76
N LYS A 49 0.08 -10.82 16.66
CA LYS A 49 -0.27 -9.39 16.61
C LYS A 49 -1.32 -9.01 17.67
N ARG A 50 -2.28 -9.90 17.94
CA ARG A 50 -3.32 -9.70 18.97
C ARG A 50 -2.74 -9.75 20.37
N GLU A 51 -1.86 -10.71 20.65
CA GLU A 51 -1.15 -10.79 21.93
C GLU A 51 -0.27 -9.56 22.20
N MET A 52 0.34 -9.02 21.15
CA MET A 52 1.13 -7.78 21.22
C MET A 52 0.28 -6.51 21.36
N GLY A 53 -1.04 -6.58 21.19
CA GLY A 53 -1.95 -5.43 21.23
C GLY A 53 -1.76 -4.44 20.06
N VAL A 54 -1.11 -4.88 18.97
CA VAL A 54 -0.84 -4.07 17.76
C VAL A 54 -1.69 -4.48 16.57
N TYR A 55 -2.61 -5.42 16.77
CA TYR A 55 -3.51 -5.88 15.73
C TYR A 55 -4.48 -4.76 15.32
N GLU A 56 -4.33 -4.25 14.10
CA GLU A 56 -5.32 -3.38 13.47
C GLU A 56 -6.58 -4.20 13.13
N HIS A 57 -7.73 -3.80 13.67
CA HIS A 57 -9.02 -4.45 13.38
C HIS A 57 -9.42 -4.27 11.90
N GLU A 58 -10.41 -5.07 11.46
CA GLU A 58 -10.90 -5.21 10.08
C GLU A 58 -10.78 -3.92 9.24
N ARG A 59 -10.21 -4.02 8.03
CA ARG A 59 -10.06 -2.91 7.08
C ARG A 59 -11.44 -2.30 6.77
N GLY A 60 -11.77 -1.24 7.48
CA GLY A 60 -13.01 -0.51 7.28
C GLY A 60 -13.03 0.23 5.95
N TRP A 61 -14.16 0.85 5.66
CA TRP A 61 -14.34 1.71 4.48
C TRP A 61 -13.24 2.78 4.33
N GLU A 62 -12.66 3.29 5.43
CA GLU A 62 -11.56 4.26 5.42
C GLU A 62 -10.28 3.70 4.80
N ASN A 63 -9.94 2.45 5.09
CA ASN A 63 -8.75 1.81 4.53
C ASN A 63 -8.96 1.56 3.02
N VAL A 64 -10.14 1.07 2.64
CA VAL A 64 -10.51 0.86 1.23
C VAL A 64 -10.42 2.16 0.45
N LEU A 65 -10.99 3.24 1.00
CA LEU A 65 -11.00 4.54 0.36
C LEU A 65 -9.59 5.13 0.28
N SER A 66 -8.86 5.22 1.39
CA SER A 66 -7.52 5.84 1.43
C SER A 66 -6.52 5.14 0.51
N ASN A 67 -6.50 3.81 0.52
CA ASN A 67 -5.56 3.02 -0.26
C ASN A 67 -5.99 2.85 -1.73
N GLY A 68 -7.30 2.83 -2.00
CA GLY A 68 -7.84 2.56 -3.32
C GLY A 68 -8.13 3.80 -4.16
N LEU A 69 -8.41 4.96 -3.54
CA LEU A 69 -9.00 6.10 -4.26
C LEU A 69 -8.07 6.64 -5.34
N MET A 70 -6.80 6.88 -5.00
CA MET A 70 -5.83 7.38 -5.97
C MET A 70 -5.58 6.37 -7.11
N PRO A 71 -5.33 5.06 -6.86
CA PRO A 71 -5.30 4.07 -7.93
C PRO A 71 -6.55 4.09 -8.82
N THR A 72 -7.76 4.21 -8.24
CA THR A 72 -8.98 4.30 -9.04
C THR A 72 -8.99 5.54 -9.94
N ILE A 73 -8.61 6.70 -9.43
CA ILE A 73 -8.48 7.93 -10.23
C ILE A 73 -7.46 7.73 -11.36
N LEU A 74 -6.30 7.16 -11.06
CA LEU A 74 -5.23 6.93 -12.04
C LEU A 74 -5.63 5.91 -13.11
N ALA A 75 -6.40 4.88 -12.76
CA ALA A 75 -6.98 3.96 -13.74
C ALA A 75 -7.94 4.69 -14.69
N VAL A 76 -8.83 5.53 -14.16
CA VAL A 76 -9.78 6.31 -14.97
C VAL A 76 -9.05 7.25 -15.93
N LEU A 77 -7.94 7.85 -15.49
CA LEU A 77 -7.14 8.76 -16.30
C LEU A 77 -6.13 8.05 -17.22
N SER A 78 -5.93 6.74 -17.04
CA SER A 78 -4.89 5.96 -17.74
C SER A 78 -4.91 6.03 -19.28
N PRO A 79 -6.06 6.23 -19.97
CA PRO A 79 -6.04 6.44 -21.42
C PRO A 79 -5.21 7.66 -21.85
N SER A 80 -5.10 8.67 -20.97
CA SER A 80 -4.36 9.91 -21.25
C SER A 80 -2.96 9.93 -20.63
N ILE A 81 -2.74 9.21 -19.52
CA ILE A 81 -1.49 9.29 -18.73
C ILE A 81 -0.67 7.99 -18.71
N GLY A 82 -1.17 6.92 -19.34
CA GLY A 82 -0.55 5.61 -19.32
C GLY A 82 -0.80 4.82 -18.03
N ALA A 83 -0.30 3.57 -18.01
CA ALA A 83 -0.56 2.62 -16.93
C ALA A 83 0.40 2.76 -15.73
N PHE A 84 1.61 3.29 -15.93
CA PHE A 84 2.64 3.29 -14.89
C PHE A 84 2.27 4.06 -13.61
N PRO A 85 1.61 5.23 -13.67
CA PRO A 85 1.11 5.89 -12.46
C PRO A 85 0.19 4.98 -11.64
N PHE A 86 -0.74 4.29 -12.29
CA PHE A 86 -1.63 3.34 -11.62
C PHE A 86 -0.87 2.18 -10.97
N ILE A 87 0.03 1.53 -11.72
CA ILE A 87 0.80 0.38 -11.26
C ILE A 87 1.70 0.78 -10.07
N ALA A 88 2.41 1.91 -10.17
CA ALA A 88 3.30 2.40 -9.12
C ALA A 88 2.54 2.88 -7.87
N SER A 89 1.34 3.45 -8.04
CA SER A 89 0.45 3.79 -6.93
C SER A 89 0.06 2.54 -6.13
N LEU A 90 -0.38 1.46 -6.80
CA LEU A 90 -0.68 0.19 -6.14
C LEU A 90 0.58 -0.46 -5.54
N ALA A 91 1.74 -0.33 -6.18
CA ALA A 91 3.00 -0.81 -5.63
C ALA A 91 3.32 -0.12 -4.31
N ALA A 92 3.19 1.21 -4.22
CA ALA A 92 3.42 1.97 -2.99
C ALA A 92 2.46 1.57 -1.88
N THR A 93 1.17 1.49 -2.18
CA THR A 93 0.14 1.06 -1.23
C THR A 93 0.38 -0.36 -0.70
N THR A 94 0.80 -1.29 -1.57
CA THR A 94 1.13 -2.67 -1.17
C THR A 94 2.41 -2.71 -0.33
N SER A 95 3.42 -1.93 -0.72
CA SER A 95 4.68 -1.77 -0.01
C SER A 95 4.45 -1.27 1.43
N ASP A 96 3.66 -0.22 1.59
CA ASP A 96 3.28 0.33 2.91
C ASP A 96 2.49 -0.67 3.75
N THR A 97 1.51 -1.34 3.14
CA THR A 97 0.75 -2.41 3.80
C THR A 97 1.66 -3.52 4.32
N PHE A 98 2.63 -3.98 3.51
CA PHE A 98 3.55 -5.03 3.95
C PHE A 98 4.48 -4.52 5.06
N ALA A 99 4.95 -3.28 4.97
CA ALA A 99 5.79 -2.65 5.98
C ALA A 99 5.09 -2.57 7.34
N SER A 100 3.84 -2.09 7.36
CA SER A 100 3.05 -1.92 8.58
C SER A 100 2.57 -3.25 9.15
N GLU A 101 2.10 -4.18 8.31
CA GLU A 101 1.51 -5.43 8.77
C GLU A 101 2.54 -6.49 9.15
N ILE A 102 3.64 -6.60 8.40
CA ILE A 102 4.68 -7.61 8.66
C ILE A 102 5.79 -7.01 9.53
N GLY A 103 6.07 -5.71 9.39
CA GLY A 103 7.15 -5.05 10.11
C GLY A 103 6.92 -4.93 11.62
N VAL A 104 5.66 -4.96 12.09
CA VAL A 104 5.33 -5.01 13.53
C VAL A 104 5.80 -6.28 14.21
N LEU A 105 6.03 -7.36 13.46
CA LEU A 105 6.54 -8.65 13.95
C LEU A 105 8.07 -8.67 14.08
N SER A 106 8.75 -7.54 13.82
CA SER A 106 10.19 -7.42 13.98
C SER A 106 10.62 -7.76 15.41
N ARG A 107 11.67 -8.60 15.53
CA ARG A 107 12.30 -8.91 16.83
C ARG A 107 12.95 -7.68 17.44
N ASP A 108 13.59 -6.88 16.61
CA ASP A 108 14.21 -5.63 17.01
C ASP A 108 13.18 -4.51 17.07
N LYS A 109 13.33 -3.63 18.07
CA LYS A 109 12.47 -2.46 18.22
C LYS A 109 12.63 -1.53 17.01
N PRO A 110 11.53 -1.00 16.44
CA PRO A 110 11.62 -0.07 15.33
C PRO A 110 12.26 1.25 15.78
N ILE A 111 12.85 1.99 14.84
CA ILE A 111 13.41 3.32 15.05
C ILE A 111 12.38 4.35 14.60
N TYR A 112 11.97 5.25 15.49
CA TYR A 112 11.10 6.36 15.16
C TYR A 112 11.88 7.49 14.48
N LEU A 113 11.53 7.81 13.23
CA LEU A 113 12.26 8.78 12.42
C LEU A 113 12.22 10.20 12.99
N GLY A 114 11.17 10.56 13.75
CA GLY A 114 11.05 11.90 14.33
C GLY A 114 12.10 12.23 15.39
N THR A 115 12.70 11.21 16.03
CA THR A 115 13.71 11.41 17.09
C THR A 115 14.96 10.54 16.92
N MET A 116 14.98 9.63 15.95
CA MET A 116 16.02 8.61 15.74
C MET A 116 16.26 7.71 16.95
N LYS A 117 15.22 7.47 17.76
CA LYS A 117 15.24 6.58 18.94
C LYS A 117 14.35 5.37 18.74
N THR A 118 14.57 4.32 19.52
CA THR A 118 13.70 3.14 19.52
C THR A 118 12.28 3.48 19.96
N ALA A 119 11.28 2.95 19.26
CA ALA A 119 9.86 3.09 19.59
C ALA A 119 9.20 1.73 19.86
N LYS A 120 7.91 1.77 20.21
CA LYS A 120 7.11 0.56 20.35
C LYS A 120 6.73 0.03 18.95
N PRO A 121 6.60 -1.29 18.76
CA PRO A 121 5.97 -1.81 17.55
C PRO A 121 4.58 -1.17 17.34
N GLY A 122 4.28 -0.80 16.10
CA GLY A 122 3.02 -0.13 15.73
C GLY A 122 3.03 1.40 15.88
N THR A 123 4.13 2.02 16.33
CA THR A 123 4.24 3.50 16.35
C THR A 123 4.36 4.06 14.93
N SER A 124 3.47 4.98 14.55
CA SER A 124 3.50 5.66 13.24
C SER A 124 4.82 6.40 13.02
N GLY A 125 5.30 6.37 11.77
CA GLY A 125 6.60 6.96 11.39
C GLY A 125 7.84 6.24 11.94
N SER A 126 7.69 4.97 12.34
CA SER A 126 8.81 4.13 12.78
C SER A 126 9.17 3.08 11.72
N VAL A 127 10.46 2.77 11.61
CA VAL A 127 11.00 1.83 10.63
C VAL A 127 11.68 0.66 11.34
N SER A 128 11.39 -0.57 10.91
CA SER A 128 12.10 -1.78 11.33
C SER A 128 12.74 -2.46 10.13
N ILE A 129 13.81 -3.25 10.36
CA ILE A 129 14.48 -4.01 9.30
C ILE A 129 13.49 -4.97 8.61
N MET A 130 12.67 -5.67 9.40
CA MET A 130 11.64 -6.56 8.88
C MET A 130 10.62 -5.80 8.02
N GLY A 131 10.18 -4.62 8.48
CA GLY A 131 9.27 -3.76 7.72
C GLY A 131 9.88 -3.28 6.41
N THR A 132 11.15 -2.89 6.39
CA THR A 132 11.86 -2.49 5.16
C THR A 132 11.93 -3.64 4.15
N ILE A 133 12.27 -4.85 4.59
CA ILE A 133 12.32 -6.03 3.71
C ILE A 133 10.91 -6.37 3.20
N ALA A 134 9.91 -6.38 4.08
CA ALA A 134 8.53 -6.65 3.71
C ALA A 134 8.01 -5.62 2.69
N SER A 135 8.34 -4.34 2.87
CA SER A 135 8.02 -3.25 1.95
C SER A 135 8.55 -3.54 0.54
N LEU A 136 9.84 -3.86 0.42
CA LEU A 136 10.45 -4.25 -0.86
C LEU A 136 9.75 -5.44 -1.52
N VAL A 137 9.42 -6.47 -0.73
CA VAL A 137 8.70 -7.65 -1.22
C VAL A 137 7.31 -7.27 -1.75
N GLY A 138 6.55 -6.46 -1.02
CA GLY A 138 5.23 -6.00 -1.43
C GLY A 138 5.26 -5.25 -2.76
N ALA A 139 6.20 -4.30 -2.92
CA ALA A 139 6.37 -3.56 -4.17
C ALA A 139 6.82 -4.47 -5.34
N ALA A 140 7.75 -5.40 -5.08
CA ALA A 140 8.25 -6.34 -6.08
C ALA A 140 7.16 -7.30 -6.58
N LEU A 141 6.25 -7.75 -5.70
CA LEU A 141 5.11 -8.59 -6.08
C LEU A 141 4.18 -7.87 -7.07
N ILE A 142 3.88 -6.59 -6.83
CA ILE A 142 3.08 -5.78 -7.79
C ILE A 142 3.81 -5.65 -9.13
N GLY A 143 5.12 -5.36 -9.12
CA GLY A 143 5.93 -5.30 -10.33
C GLY A 143 5.90 -6.62 -11.11
N ALA A 144 6.04 -7.76 -10.43
CA ALA A 144 6.02 -9.08 -11.05
C ALA A 144 4.65 -9.42 -11.68
N ILE A 145 3.55 -9.10 -10.98
CA ILE A 145 2.20 -9.28 -11.52
C ILE A 145 1.97 -8.35 -12.72
N ALA A 146 2.52 -7.14 -12.69
CA ALA A 146 2.42 -6.19 -13.80
C ALA A 146 3.12 -6.68 -15.07
N ILE A 147 4.21 -7.46 -14.98
CA ILE A 147 4.82 -8.12 -16.16
C ILE A 147 3.78 -8.98 -16.88
N LEU A 148 2.98 -9.75 -16.14
CA LEU A 148 1.98 -10.65 -16.71
C LEU A 148 0.76 -9.91 -17.28
N LEU A 149 0.26 -8.92 -16.55
CA LEU A 149 -0.98 -8.22 -16.91
C LEU A 149 -0.77 -7.12 -17.95
N PHE A 150 0.33 -6.36 -17.84
CA PHE A 150 0.59 -5.19 -18.68
C PHE A 150 1.69 -5.43 -19.71
N LYS A 151 2.34 -6.60 -19.70
CA LYS A 151 3.44 -6.97 -20.61
C LYS A 151 4.62 -5.99 -20.53
N ILE A 152 4.83 -5.40 -19.35
CA ILE A 152 6.00 -4.54 -19.09
C ILE A 152 7.27 -5.40 -19.02
N ASN A 153 8.42 -4.82 -19.34
CA ASN A 153 9.69 -5.54 -19.28
C ASN A 153 10.22 -5.62 -17.83
N PRO A 154 11.19 -6.51 -17.53
CA PRO A 154 11.73 -6.66 -16.17
C PRO A 154 12.37 -5.38 -15.59
N ASN A 155 12.95 -4.51 -16.43
CA ASN A 155 13.51 -3.24 -15.96
C ASN A 155 12.42 -2.28 -15.51
N GLN A 156 11.31 -2.20 -16.26
CA GLN A 156 10.13 -1.42 -15.88
C GLN A 156 9.49 -1.97 -14.60
N ALA A 157 9.44 -3.30 -14.43
CA ALA A 157 8.96 -3.91 -13.19
C ALA A 157 9.86 -3.59 -11.99
N LEU A 158 11.17 -3.55 -12.19
CA LEU A 158 12.12 -3.09 -11.17
C LEU A 158 11.90 -1.61 -10.83
N LEU A 159 11.70 -0.74 -11.82
CA LEU A 159 11.38 0.67 -11.60
C LEU A 159 10.06 0.85 -10.85
N VAL A 160 9.04 0.05 -11.16
CA VAL A 160 7.77 -0.01 -10.39
C VAL A 160 8.04 -0.39 -8.94
N ALA A 161 8.86 -1.41 -8.69
CA ALA A 161 9.18 -1.84 -7.33
C ALA A 161 9.93 -0.75 -6.55
N ILE A 162 10.89 -0.07 -7.19
CA ILE A 162 11.61 1.06 -6.60
C ILE A 162 10.65 2.22 -6.32
N ALA A 163 9.81 2.59 -7.29
CA ALA A 163 8.82 3.65 -7.13
C ALA A 163 7.83 3.35 -6.00
N GLY A 164 7.35 2.11 -5.91
CA GLY A 164 6.47 1.66 -4.83
C GLY A 164 7.17 1.73 -3.47
N PHE A 165 8.37 1.18 -3.37
CA PHE A 165 9.15 1.20 -2.14
C PHE A 165 9.43 2.63 -1.67
N VAL A 166 9.94 3.50 -2.55
CA VAL A 166 10.20 4.92 -2.22
C VAL A 166 8.89 5.65 -1.89
N GLY A 167 7.81 5.39 -2.62
CA GLY A 167 6.49 5.95 -2.35
C GLY A 167 5.99 5.63 -0.94
N SER A 168 6.24 4.42 -0.43
CA SER A 168 5.85 4.02 0.92
C SER A 168 6.53 4.81 2.04
N PHE A 169 7.73 5.35 1.82
CA PHE A 169 8.39 6.20 2.82
C PHE A 169 7.62 7.50 3.06
N VAL A 170 6.76 7.93 2.14
CA VAL A 170 5.88 9.09 2.37
C VAL A 170 4.91 8.80 3.52
N ASP A 171 4.34 7.60 3.63
CA ASP A 171 3.54 7.24 4.81
C ASP A 171 4.38 7.37 6.09
N THR A 172 5.59 6.82 6.10
CA THR A 172 6.47 6.87 7.29
C THR A 172 6.84 8.31 7.67
N ILE A 173 7.17 9.17 6.70
CA ILE A 173 7.53 10.57 6.97
C ILE A 173 6.32 11.34 7.52
N PHE A 174 5.15 11.19 6.91
CA PHE A 174 3.94 11.84 7.39
C PHE A 174 3.37 11.19 8.67
N GLY A 175 3.72 9.94 8.95
CA GLY A 175 3.41 9.25 10.20
C GLY A 175 4.05 9.91 11.43
N ILE A 176 5.13 10.70 11.25
CA ILE A 176 5.69 11.56 12.30
C ILE A 176 4.69 12.65 12.72
N LEU A 177 3.89 13.16 11.78
CA LEU A 177 2.84 14.14 12.04
C LEU A 177 1.61 13.48 12.65
N GLU A 178 1.27 12.29 12.17
CA GLU A 178 0.19 11.47 12.74
C GLU A 178 0.43 11.19 14.23
N GLU A 179 1.65 10.77 14.60
CA GLU A 179 2.05 10.53 16.00
C GLU A 179 1.96 11.81 16.87
N LYS A 180 1.99 13.00 16.25
CA LYS A 180 1.77 14.30 16.92
C LYS A 180 0.30 14.75 16.92
N GLY A 181 -0.62 13.91 16.44
CA GLY A 181 -2.05 14.20 16.34
C GLY A 181 -2.45 15.02 15.12
N MET A 182 -1.58 15.14 14.11
CA MET A 182 -1.86 15.87 12.87
C MET A 182 -2.13 14.88 11.73
N GLY A 183 -3.40 14.72 11.37
CA GLY A 183 -3.84 13.77 10.35
C GLY A 183 -4.24 12.41 10.93
N THR A 184 -4.48 11.45 10.05
CA THR A 184 -4.88 10.08 10.40
C THR A 184 -4.17 9.07 9.50
N LYS A 185 -4.18 7.78 9.87
CA LYS A 185 -3.64 6.71 9.02
C LYS A 185 -4.26 6.70 7.62
N GLY A 186 -5.53 7.07 7.48
CA GLY A 186 -6.18 7.24 6.18
C GLY A 186 -5.54 8.34 5.33
N THR A 187 -5.13 9.45 5.94
CA THR A 187 -4.45 10.53 5.22
C THR A 187 -3.04 10.16 4.77
N THR A 188 -2.27 9.47 5.61
CA THR A 188 -0.90 9.06 5.27
C THR A 188 -0.90 7.96 4.21
N ASN A 189 -1.81 6.99 4.31
CA ASN A 189 -2.04 5.96 3.29
C ASN A 189 -2.41 6.58 1.93
N PHE A 190 -3.31 7.58 1.93
CA PHE A 190 -3.66 8.29 0.70
C PHE A 190 -2.44 9.00 0.10
N LEU A 191 -1.66 9.73 0.91
CA LEU A 191 -0.45 10.41 0.44
C LEU A 191 0.61 9.43 -0.10
N CYS A 192 0.76 8.26 0.50
CA CYS A 192 1.60 7.18 -0.01
C CYS A 192 1.17 6.76 -1.42
N SER A 193 -0.13 6.51 -1.62
CA SER A 193 -0.66 6.14 -2.94
C SER A 193 -0.46 7.25 -3.99
N VAL A 194 -0.57 8.52 -3.60
CA VAL A 194 -0.26 9.69 -4.45
C VAL A 194 1.21 9.70 -4.84
N ALA A 195 2.11 9.53 -3.87
CA ALA A 195 3.55 9.54 -4.10
C ALA A 195 3.97 8.43 -5.07
N GLY A 196 3.48 7.21 -4.88
CA GLY A 196 3.71 6.10 -5.82
C GLY A 196 3.22 6.44 -7.24
N GLY A 197 2.02 7.02 -7.36
CA GLY A 197 1.47 7.44 -8.65
C GLY A 197 2.32 8.52 -9.34
N LEU A 198 2.79 9.52 -8.60
CA LEU A 198 3.67 10.57 -9.10
C LEU A 198 5.01 10.01 -9.60
N LEU A 199 5.61 9.08 -8.85
CA LEU A 199 6.84 8.40 -9.26
C LEU A 199 6.64 7.55 -10.52
N GLY A 200 5.45 6.99 -10.71
CA GLY A 200 5.09 6.21 -11.90
C GLY A 200 5.16 6.99 -13.22
N PHE A 201 5.05 8.33 -13.20
CA PHE A 201 5.21 9.15 -14.42
C PHE A 201 6.64 9.16 -14.98
N PHE A 202 7.63 8.79 -14.17
CA PHE A 202 9.04 8.77 -14.58
C PHE A 202 9.50 7.40 -15.10
N ILE A 203 8.60 6.42 -15.17
CA ILE A 203 8.90 5.08 -15.70
C ILE A 203 8.74 5.10 -17.22
N VAL A 204 9.80 4.71 -17.92
CA VAL A 204 9.90 4.69 -19.39
C VAL A 204 10.01 3.26 -19.89
#